data_AF-A0A957I532-F1
#
_entry.id   AF-A0A957I532-F1
#
_cell.length_a   1.000
_cell.length_b   1.000
_cell.length_c   1.000
_cell.angle_alpha   90.00
_cell.angle_beta   90.00
_cell.angle_gamma   90.00
#
_symmetry.space_group_name_H-M   'P 1'
#
loop_
_entity.id
_entity.type
_entity.pdbx_description
1 polymer ?
#
loop_
_entity_poly.entity_id
_entity_poly.type
_entity_poly.pdbx_seq_one_letter_code
_entity_poly.pdbx_strand_id
1 'polypeptide(L)'
;MSHLSATRVRGYLLASFPLIVLLSLLLFARPSQAALGWVGNMYPTGGSLTTINEGDPFAVYLQVYKAGVTEPPGQGADISCTLHWGQVDNFGGPWTNITDTPMTYNVDIGNNDEYMAGLGLSAGMYEFTGNCTDETDGSVTWQQAGNGMVQVQATGPTPTPTPP
;
A
#
# COMPACT_ATOMS: atom_id res chain seq x y z
N MET A 1 10.01 -4.58 93.99
CA MET A 1 8.56 -4.76 94.21
C MET A 1 7.88 -4.08 93.04
N SER A 2 7.03 -4.65 92.20
CA SER A 2 6.40 -5.96 92.09
C SER A 2 5.31 -5.77 91.02
N HIS A 3 4.97 -6.84 90.31
CA HIS A 3 3.75 -7.04 89.52
C HIS A 3 3.67 -6.53 88.07
N LEU A 4 3.58 -7.55 87.20
CA LEU A 4 3.01 -7.57 85.86
C LEU A 4 1.59 -6.97 85.80
N SER A 5 1.23 -6.40 84.64
CA SER A 5 0.00 -6.81 83.95
C SER A 5 0.01 -6.36 82.49
N ALA A 6 -0.05 -7.35 81.59
CA ALA A 6 -0.48 -7.15 80.21
C ALA A 6 -1.98 -7.43 80.13
N THR A 7 -2.76 -6.55 79.51
CA THR A 7 -4.13 -6.84 79.05
C THR A 7 -4.38 -6.09 77.75
N ARG A 8 -4.63 -6.84 76.66
CA ARG A 8 -5.15 -6.35 75.37
C ARG A 8 -6.65 -6.06 75.50
N VAL A 9 -7.20 -5.17 74.66
CA VAL A 9 -8.42 -5.29 73.81
C VAL A 9 -8.67 -3.91 73.17
N ARG A 10 -8.35 -3.70 71.87
CA ARG A 10 -9.25 -3.72 70.70
C ARG A 10 -10.46 -2.77 70.75
N GLY A 11 -10.37 -1.66 70.02
CA GLY A 11 -11.51 -0.93 69.46
C GLY A 11 -11.23 -0.66 67.98
N TYR A 12 -11.80 -1.49 67.10
CA TYR A 12 -11.83 -1.25 65.66
C TYR A 12 -13.06 -0.39 65.35
N LEU A 13 -12.89 0.73 64.65
CA LEU A 13 -13.91 1.22 63.73
C LEU A 13 -13.32 1.22 62.33
N LEU A 14 -13.86 0.31 61.55
CA LEU A 14 -13.64 0.07 60.14
C LEU A 14 -14.18 1.27 59.35
N ALA A 15 -13.37 1.81 58.45
CA ALA A 15 -13.86 2.38 57.20
C ALA A 15 -12.75 2.21 56.16
N SER A 16 -12.65 0.97 55.69
CA SER A 16 -12.06 0.60 54.42
C SER A 16 -12.61 1.49 53.30
N PHE A 17 -11.78 2.37 52.74
CA PHE A 17 -12.06 2.99 51.45
C PHE A 17 -11.71 1.96 50.37
N PRO A 18 -12.69 1.42 49.61
CA PRO A 18 -12.35 0.64 48.44
C PRO A 18 -11.68 1.57 47.43
N LEU A 19 -10.49 1.16 47.03
CA LEU A 19 -9.77 1.57 45.83
C LEU A 19 -10.71 1.49 44.62
N ILE A 20 -11.32 2.61 44.21
CA ILE A 20 -11.97 2.71 42.90
C ILE A 20 -10.92 3.21 41.93
N VAL A 21 -10.15 2.27 41.37
CA VAL A 21 -9.52 2.50 40.06
C VAL A 21 -10.65 2.47 39.05
N LEU A 22 -11.17 3.65 38.72
CA LEU A 22 -12.11 3.80 37.62
C LEU A 22 -11.30 3.62 36.32
N LEU A 23 -11.12 2.37 35.90
CA LEU A 23 -10.61 2.04 34.57
C LEU A 23 -11.70 2.43 33.57
N SER A 24 -11.72 3.69 33.17
CA SER A 24 -12.55 4.18 32.08
C SER A 24 -12.08 3.49 30.79
N LEU A 25 -12.72 2.37 30.44
CA LEU A 25 -12.79 1.90 29.05
C LEU A 25 -13.52 2.98 28.26
N LEU A 26 -12.79 3.98 27.77
CA LEU A 26 -13.20 4.72 26.58
C LEU A 26 -13.23 3.67 25.46
N LEU A 27 -14.43 3.16 25.18
CA LEU A 27 -14.73 2.54 23.90
C LEU A 27 -14.55 3.66 22.85
N PHE A 28 -13.32 3.87 22.39
CA PHE A 28 -13.13 4.50 21.09
C PHE A 28 -13.80 3.55 20.11
N ALA A 29 -15.01 3.91 19.67
CA ALA A 29 -15.59 3.33 18.49
C ALA A 29 -14.56 3.58 17.38
N ARG A 30 -13.74 2.58 17.08
CA ARG A 30 -12.96 2.60 15.86
C ARG A 30 -14.01 2.74 14.76
N PRO A 31 -13.93 3.75 13.88
CA PRO A 31 -14.80 3.75 12.71
C PRO A 31 -14.68 2.36 12.09
N SER A 32 -15.81 1.77 11.69
CA SER A 32 -15.80 0.52 10.93
C SER A 32 -14.80 0.72 9.81
N GLN A 33 -13.69 -0.01 9.90
CA GLN A 33 -12.54 0.14 9.03
C GLN A 33 -13.02 -0.22 7.62
N ALA A 34 -13.28 0.79 6.79
CA ALA A 34 -13.80 0.55 5.46
C ALA A 34 -12.64 0.00 4.63
N ALA A 35 -12.78 -1.22 4.11
CA ALA A 35 -11.84 -1.75 3.14
C ALA A 35 -11.73 -0.82 1.92
N LEU A 36 -10.68 -0.98 1.11
CA LEU A 36 -10.58 -0.26 -0.16
C LEU A 36 -11.87 -0.46 -0.97
N GLY A 37 -12.52 0.65 -1.33
CA GLY A 37 -13.76 0.60 -2.08
C GLY A 37 -13.53 0.22 -3.54
N TRP A 38 -12.37 0.60 -4.08
CA TRP A 38 -12.00 0.35 -5.47
C TRP A 38 -10.50 0.59 -5.73
N VAL A 39 -9.93 -0.17 -6.66
CA VAL A 39 -8.59 0.04 -7.25
C VAL A 39 -8.70 -0.13 -8.76
N GLY A 40 -8.18 0.82 -9.54
CA GLY A 40 -8.30 0.78 -11.00
C GLY A 40 -7.75 2.01 -11.71
N ASN A 41 -8.29 2.32 -12.89
CA ASN A 41 -7.78 3.34 -13.81
C ASN A 41 -6.26 3.26 -14.00
N MET A 42 -5.75 2.03 -14.16
CA MET A 42 -4.34 1.84 -14.47
C MET A 42 -4.00 2.54 -15.79
N TYR A 43 -2.88 3.25 -15.84
CA TYR A 43 -2.34 3.83 -17.06
C TYR A 43 -0.85 3.49 -17.21
N PRO A 44 -0.39 2.94 -18.35
CA PRO A 44 -1.19 2.50 -19.50
C PRO A 44 -2.23 1.45 -19.12
N THR A 45 -3.38 1.48 -19.80
CA THR A 45 -4.55 0.69 -19.40
C THR A 45 -4.40 -0.80 -19.70
N GLY A 46 -5.13 -1.63 -18.96
CA GLY A 46 -5.14 -3.07 -19.19
C GLY A 46 -5.58 -3.41 -20.62
N GLY A 47 -4.91 -4.39 -21.23
CA GLY A 47 -5.07 -4.77 -22.63
C GLY A 47 -4.38 -3.84 -23.63
N SER A 48 -3.77 -2.74 -23.21
CA SER A 48 -2.98 -1.87 -24.11
C SER A 48 -1.54 -2.35 -24.25
N LEU A 49 -0.97 -2.15 -25.45
CA LEU A 49 0.44 -2.39 -25.74
C LEU A 49 1.16 -1.03 -25.90
N THR A 50 2.20 -0.83 -25.10
CA THR A 50 3.15 0.27 -25.25
C THR A 50 4.44 -0.25 -25.89
N THR A 51 5.02 0.48 -26.84
CA THR A 51 6.34 0.17 -27.40
C THR A 51 7.30 1.31 -27.08
N ILE A 52 8.43 0.96 -26.48
CA ILE A 52 9.51 1.90 -26.09
C ILE A 52 10.87 1.37 -26.55
N ASN A 53 11.89 2.21 -26.60
CA ASN A 53 13.27 1.74 -26.70
C ASN A 53 13.83 1.44 -25.33
N GLU A 54 14.80 0.54 -25.27
CA GLU A 54 15.58 0.28 -24.07
C GLU A 54 16.24 1.57 -23.57
N GLY A 55 16.09 1.85 -22.26
CA GLY A 55 16.54 3.08 -21.63
C GLY A 55 15.54 4.25 -21.69
N ASP A 56 14.47 4.16 -22.48
CA ASP A 56 13.38 5.14 -22.42
C ASP A 56 12.64 5.03 -21.06
N PRO A 57 12.22 6.16 -20.47
CA PRO A 57 11.45 6.12 -19.24
C PRO A 57 10.07 5.50 -19.48
N PHE A 58 9.66 4.58 -18.62
CA PHE A 58 8.31 4.03 -18.58
C PHE A 58 7.73 4.23 -17.19
N ALA A 59 6.48 4.69 -17.10
CA ALA A 59 5.80 4.85 -15.82
C ALA A 59 4.39 4.24 -15.89
N VAL A 60 3.99 3.63 -14.78
CA VAL A 60 2.63 3.10 -14.59
C VAL A 60 1.98 3.84 -13.45
N TYR A 61 0.70 4.18 -13.64
CA TYR A 61 -0.15 4.89 -12.71
C TYR A 61 -1.31 3.99 -12.29
N LEU A 62 -1.80 4.15 -11.08
CA LEU A 62 -2.92 3.39 -10.53
C LEU A 62 -3.69 4.26 -9.54
N GLN A 63 -5.03 4.21 -9.60
CA GLN A 63 -5.89 4.94 -8.70
C GLN A 63 -6.54 4.02 -7.66
N VAL A 64 -6.78 4.56 -6.48
CA VAL A 64 -7.44 3.88 -5.36
C VAL A 64 -8.46 4.81 -4.71
N TYR A 65 -9.57 4.22 -4.29
CA TYR A 65 -10.62 4.89 -3.53
C TYR A 65 -10.84 4.17 -2.20
N LYS A 66 -10.86 4.94 -1.11
CA LYS A 66 -11.29 4.48 0.22
C LYS A 66 -12.15 5.57 0.85
N ALA A 67 -13.39 5.22 1.17
CA ALA A 67 -14.39 6.18 1.65
C ALA A 67 -13.96 6.84 2.96
N GLY A 68 -13.97 8.17 2.98
CA GLY A 68 -13.50 9.01 4.10
C GLY A 68 -11.99 9.11 4.24
N VAL A 69 -11.20 8.61 3.26
CA VAL A 69 -9.74 8.59 3.31
C VAL A 69 -9.09 9.25 2.10
N THR A 70 -9.55 8.96 0.88
CA THR A 70 -8.94 9.47 -0.37
C THR A 70 -9.64 10.71 -0.95
N GLU A 71 -10.76 11.15 -0.36
CA GLU A 71 -11.48 12.35 -0.81
C GLU A 71 -10.88 13.69 -0.35
N PRO A 72 -10.33 13.80 0.88
CA PRO A 72 -9.61 15.00 1.28
C PRO A 72 -8.33 15.20 0.44
N PRO A 73 -7.86 16.43 0.23
CA PRO A 73 -6.61 16.67 -0.50
C PRO A 73 -5.38 16.06 0.17
N GLY A 74 -4.50 15.49 -0.65
CA GLY A 74 -3.26 14.83 -0.25
C GLY A 74 -3.43 13.33 0.01
N GLN A 75 -2.29 12.64 0.12
CA GLN A 75 -2.26 11.19 0.29
C GLN A 75 -3.10 10.70 1.48
N GLY A 76 -4.05 9.83 1.18
CA GLY A 76 -4.83 9.07 2.15
C GLY A 76 -3.94 8.19 3.04
N ALA A 77 -4.26 8.19 4.34
CA ALA A 77 -3.50 7.41 5.33
C ALA A 77 -3.71 5.89 5.17
N ASP A 78 -2.67 5.13 5.52
CA ASP A 78 -2.71 3.66 5.60
C ASP A 78 -3.10 2.97 4.28
N ILE A 79 -2.63 3.52 3.15
CA ILE A 79 -2.78 2.93 1.81
C ILE A 79 -1.42 2.90 1.11
N SER A 80 -1.00 1.70 0.69
CA SER A 80 0.13 1.51 -0.22
C SER A 80 -0.30 0.81 -1.50
N CYS A 81 0.32 1.16 -2.63
CA CYS A 81 0.07 0.54 -3.92
C CYS A 81 1.35 -0.09 -4.47
N THR A 82 1.20 -1.20 -5.18
CA THR A 82 2.29 -1.99 -5.75
C THR A 82 2.05 -2.25 -7.23
N LEU A 83 3.07 -2.00 -8.04
CA LEU A 83 3.14 -2.41 -9.43
C LEU A 83 3.72 -3.84 -9.49
N HIS A 84 2.92 -4.78 -9.98
CA HIS A 84 3.29 -6.17 -10.16
C HIS A 84 3.56 -6.42 -11.64
N TRP A 85 4.78 -6.81 -12.00
CA TRP A 85 5.18 -6.94 -13.41
C TRP A 85 6.19 -8.08 -13.62
N GLY A 86 6.30 -8.56 -14.85
CA GLY A 86 7.23 -9.64 -15.21
C GLY A 86 7.45 -9.77 -16.71
N GLN A 87 8.47 -10.53 -17.08
CA GLN A 87 8.77 -10.86 -18.47
C GLN A 87 7.85 -11.95 -19.00
N VAL A 88 7.52 -11.86 -20.29
CA VAL A 88 6.74 -12.88 -21.02
C VAL A 88 7.42 -13.21 -22.35
N ASP A 89 7.34 -14.47 -22.78
CA ASP A 89 7.80 -14.89 -24.12
C ASP A 89 6.79 -14.50 -25.22
N ASN A 90 5.52 -14.43 -24.84
CA ASN A 90 4.41 -13.94 -25.65
C ASN A 90 3.39 -13.28 -24.72
N PHE A 91 2.74 -12.19 -25.16
CA PHE A 91 1.65 -11.59 -24.40
C PHE A 91 0.53 -12.60 -24.13
N GLY A 92 -0.06 -12.54 -22.94
CA GLY A 92 -0.99 -13.51 -22.35
C GLY A 92 -0.34 -14.82 -21.89
N GLY A 93 0.99 -14.95 -22.02
CA GLY A 93 1.75 -16.11 -21.59
C GLY A 93 2.07 -16.12 -20.09
N PRO A 94 2.74 -17.18 -19.59
CA PRO A 94 3.21 -17.24 -18.22
C PRO A 94 4.26 -16.16 -17.96
N TRP A 95 4.18 -15.53 -16.79
CA TRP A 95 5.15 -14.52 -16.36
C TRP A 95 6.40 -15.18 -15.78
N THR A 96 7.55 -14.57 -16.04
CA THR A 96 8.85 -14.92 -15.47
C THR A 96 9.51 -13.67 -14.90
N ASN A 97 10.51 -13.82 -14.03
CA ASN A 97 11.23 -12.69 -13.41
C ASN A 97 10.28 -11.65 -12.77
N ILE A 98 9.23 -12.15 -12.11
CA ILE A 98 8.18 -11.34 -11.50
C ILE A 98 8.77 -10.45 -10.42
N THR A 99 8.42 -9.17 -10.46
CA THR A 99 8.87 -8.13 -9.55
C THR A 99 7.69 -7.32 -9.04
N ASP A 100 7.69 -7.05 -7.74
CA ASP A 100 6.78 -6.11 -7.09
C ASP A 100 7.53 -4.81 -6.79
N THR A 101 7.06 -3.71 -7.38
CA THR A 101 7.65 -2.38 -7.21
C THR A 101 6.69 -1.47 -6.45
N PRO A 102 7.07 -0.94 -5.27
CA PRO A 102 6.25 0.03 -4.55
C PRO A 102 5.95 1.26 -5.41
N MET A 103 4.69 1.69 -5.42
CA MET A 103 4.26 2.91 -6.08
C MET A 103 4.25 4.06 -5.08
N THR A 104 4.59 5.26 -5.53
CA THR A 104 4.58 6.48 -4.72
C THR A 104 3.33 7.29 -5.04
N TYR A 105 2.71 7.93 -4.04
CA TYR A 105 1.63 8.89 -4.28
C TYR A 105 2.06 9.95 -5.31
N ASN A 106 1.19 10.21 -6.29
CA ASN A 106 1.39 11.16 -7.37
C ASN A 106 0.54 12.41 -7.14
N VAL A 107 -0.79 12.24 -7.10
CA VAL A 107 -1.76 13.34 -7.02
C VAL A 107 -3.15 12.82 -6.65
N ASP A 108 -4.06 13.72 -6.26
CA ASP A 108 -5.48 13.42 -6.14
C ASP A 108 -6.18 13.56 -7.51
N ILE A 109 -6.99 12.56 -7.89
CA ILE A 109 -7.85 12.58 -9.08
C ILE A 109 -9.30 12.44 -8.65
N GLY A 110 -9.99 13.57 -8.51
CA GLY A 110 -11.36 13.58 -8.00
C GLY A 110 -11.41 13.14 -6.54
N ASN A 111 -12.05 12.00 -6.27
CA ASN A 111 -12.13 11.40 -4.93
C ASN A 111 -11.09 10.29 -4.70
N ASN A 112 -10.22 10.04 -5.69
CA ASN A 112 -9.25 8.96 -5.66
C ASN A 112 -7.85 9.53 -5.45
N ASP A 113 -7.00 8.74 -4.81
CA ASP A 113 -5.56 8.97 -4.85
C ASP A 113 -4.96 8.23 -6.04
N GLU A 114 -4.06 8.88 -6.76
CA GLU A 114 -3.26 8.25 -7.81
C GLU A 114 -1.84 7.99 -7.31
N TYR A 115 -1.33 6.81 -7.58
CA TYR A 115 0.03 6.36 -7.28
C TYR A 115 0.76 6.05 -8.59
N MET A 116 2.08 6.22 -8.62
CA MET A 116 2.91 5.91 -9.79
C MET A 116 4.20 5.16 -9.45
N ALA A 117 4.69 4.34 -10.38
CA ALA A 117 6.02 3.76 -10.36
C ALA A 117 6.70 3.89 -11.73
N GLY A 118 7.96 4.30 -11.74
CA GLY A 118 8.81 4.30 -12.92
C GLY A 118 9.58 2.98 -13.05
N LEU A 119 9.71 2.46 -14.27
CA LEU A 119 10.47 1.26 -14.61
C LEU A 119 11.60 1.57 -15.58
N GLY A 120 12.78 1.01 -15.31
CA GLY A 120 13.87 0.88 -16.28
C GLY A 120 13.91 -0.55 -16.78
N LEU A 121 13.48 -0.78 -18.01
CA LEU A 121 13.35 -2.11 -18.59
C LEU A 121 14.44 -2.36 -19.64
N SER A 122 15.02 -3.56 -19.62
CA SER A 122 15.85 -4.03 -20.71
C SER A 122 15.00 -4.52 -21.88
N ALA A 123 15.61 -4.67 -23.06
CA ALA A 123 14.93 -5.17 -24.24
C ALA A 123 14.19 -6.50 -23.98
N GLY A 124 12.93 -6.60 -24.41
CA GLY A 124 12.06 -7.73 -24.11
C GLY A 124 10.57 -7.40 -24.14
N MET A 125 9.74 -8.38 -23.80
CA MET A 125 8.30 -8.21 -23.60
C MET A 125 7.96 -8.38 -22.12
N TYR A 126 7.13 -7.49 -21.60
CA TYR A 126 6.69 -7.51 -20.22
C TYR A 126 5.19 -7.29 -20.13
N GLU A 127 4.59 -7.85 -19.10
CA GLU A 127 3.25 -7.51 -18.66
C GLU A 127 3.28 -6.93 -17.25
N PHE A 128 2.30 -6.09 -16.95
CA PHE A 128 2.16 -5.45 -15.66
C PHE A 128 0.70 -5.30 -15.25
N THR A 129 0.47 -5.27 -13.94
CA THR A 129 -0.80 -5.02 -13.28
C THR A 129 -0.51 -4.35 -11.93
N GLY A 130 -1.55 -3.90 -11.22
CA GLY A 130 -1.36 -3.22 -9.94
C GLY A 130 -2.38 -3.61 -8.89
N ASN A 131 -1.99 -3.47 -7.64
CA ASN A 131 -2.88 -3.59 -6.48
C ASN A 131 -2.59 -2.49 -5.48
N CYS A 132 -3.56 -2.26 -4.59
CA CYS A 132 -3.33 -1.48 -3.39
C CYS A 132 -3.72 -2.31 -2.16
N THR A 133 -3.02 -2.04 -1.07
CA THR A 133 -3.19 -2.67 0.24
C THR A 133 -3.77 -1.64 1.19
N ASP A 134 -4.82 -2.02 1.90
CA ASP A 134 -5.26 -1.30 3.10
C ASP A 134 -4.35 -1.70 4.25
N GLU A 135 -3.46 -0.83 4.67
CA GLU A 135 -2.46 -1.15 5.70
C GLU A 135 -3.08 -1.33 7.09
N THR A 136 -4.33 -0.89 7.25
CA THR A 136 -5.04 -1.03 8.51
C THR A 136 -5.44 -2.49 8.81
N ASP A 137 -5.70 -3.32 7.78
CA ASP A 137 -6.04 -4.75 7.92
C ASP A 137 -5.25 -5.71 7.01
N GLY A 138 -4.37 -5.18 6.16
CA GLY A 138 -3.56 -5.93 5.22
C GLY A 138 -4.35 -6.49 4.02
N SER A 139 -5.60 -6.07 3.81
CA SER A 139 -6.39 -6.52 2.66
C SER A 139 -5.86 -5.92 1.37
N VAL A 140 -5.75 -6.76 0.32
CA VAL A 140 -5.23 -6.39 -0.99
C VAL A 140 -6.37 -6.34 -2.01
N THR A 141 -6.46 -5.24 -2.75
CA THR A 141 -7.41 -5.08 -3.86
C THR A 141 -6.65 -4.89 -5.16
N TRP A 142 -6.86 -5.80 -6.11
CA TRP A 142 -6.25 -5.74 -7.44
C TRP A 142 -7.09 -4.90 -8.40
N GLN A 143 -6.43 -4.18 -9.30
CA GLN A 143 -7.08 -3.63 -10.48
C GLN A 143 -7.63 -4.77 -11.36
N GLN A 144 -8.75 -4.53 -12.04
CA GLN A 144 -9.51 -5.58 -12.75
C GLN A 144 -9.57 -5.38 -14.27
N ALA A 145 -8.90 -4.38 -14.84
CA ALA A 145 -8.97 -4.05 -16.26
C ALA A 145 -8.06 -4.91 -17.15
N GLY A 146 -7.44 -5.96 -16.59
CA GLY A 146 -6.47 -6.82 -17.28
C GLY A 146 -5.05 -6.25 -17.26
N ASN A 147 -4.09 -7.01 -17.79
CA ASN A 147 -2.67 -6.64 -17.75
C ASN A 147 -2.34 -5.62 -18.82
N GLY A 148 -1.53 -4.62 -18.49
CA GLY A 148 -0.87 -3.78 -19.49
C GLY A 148 0.33 -4.53 -20.08
N MET A 149 0.68 -4.20 -21.32
CA MET A 149 1.79 -4.82 -22.05
C MET A 149 2.80 -3.76 -22.46
N VAL A 150 4.08 -4.09 -22.34
CA VAL A 150 5.17 -3.25 -22.86
C VAL A 150 6.17 -4.09 -23.67
N GLN A 151 6.45 -3.63 -24.88
CA GLN A 151 7.51 -4.14 -25.72
C GLN A 151 8.68 -3.14 -25.73
N VAL A 152 9.83 -3.59 -25.25
CA VAL A 152 11.06 -2.81 -25.16
C VAL A 152 11.97 -3.23 -26.30
N GLN A 153 12.25 -2.31 -27.22
CA GLN A 153 13.11 -2.52 -28.37
C GLN A 153 14.57 -2.30 -27.97
N ALA A 154 15.46 -3.23 -28.32
CA ALA A 154 16.89 -3.02 -28.13
C ALA A 154 17.33 -1.75 -28.89
N THR A 155 18.11 -0.89 -28.23
CA THR A 155 18.76 0.20 -28.95
C THR A 155 19.70 -0.41 -29.98
N GLY A 156 19.52 -0.07 -31.26
CA GLY A 156 20.44 -0.49 -32.31
C GLY A 156 21.88 -0.06 -31.99
N PRO A 157 22.90 -0.69 -32.60
CA PRO A 157 24.28 -0.29 -32.37
C PRO A 157 24.44 1.21 -32.69
N THR A 158 25.00 1.98 -31.75
CA THR A 158 25.41 3.36 -32.01
C THR A 158 26.26 3.34 -33.27
N PRO A 159 25.90 4.08 -34.35
CA PRO A 159 26.72 4.09 -35.54
C PRO A 159 28.12 4.60 -35.17
N THR A 160 29.14 3.77 -35.42
CA THR A 160 30.53 4.19 -35.26
C THR A 160 30.74 5.43 -36.12
N PRO A 161 31.16 6.58 -35.56
CA PRO A 161 31.46 7.75 -36.37
C PRO A 161 32.54 7.34 -37.38
N THR A 162 32.26 7.50 -38.67
CA THR A 162 33.28 7.31 -39.70
C THR A 162 34.29 8.43 -39.54
N PRO A 163 35.59 8.16 -39.31
CA PRO A 163 36.61 9.20 -39.25
C PRO A 163 36.63 9.99 -40.57
N PRO A 164 36.93 11.30 -40.53
CA PRO A 164 36.99 12.15 -41.72
C PRO A 164 38.09 11.74 -42.71
#